data_AF-A0AAN9JQM9-F1
#
_entry.id   AF-A0AAN9JQM9-F1
#
_cell.length_a   1.000
_cell.length_b   1.000
_cell.length_c   1.000
_cell.angle_alpha   90.00
_cell.angle_beta   90.00
_cell.angle_gamma   90.00
#
_symmetry.space_group_name_H-M   'P 1'
#
loop_
_entity.id
_entity.type
_entity.pdbx_description
1 polymer ?
#
loop_
_entity_poly.entity_id
_entity_poly.type
_entity_poly.pdbx_seq_one_letter_code
_entity_poly.pdbx_strand_id
1 'polypeptide(L)'
;MQLAISAFIMLHSSEGVLKHNDITDATLTIEGGFDKRLKENVENLEELKDLTEKERVSNKIRFILSCSTAERNALLSKCLCHLHTKG
;
A
#
# COMPACT_ATOMS: atom_id res chain seq x y z
N MET A 1 8.62 1.52 -1.30
CA MET A 1 7.20 1.83 -0.99
C MET A 1 6.45 2.37 -2.21
N GLN A 2 6.92 3.45 -2.83
CA GLN A 2 6.32 4.02 -4.06
C GLN A 2 6.09 2.99 -5.17
N LEU A 3 7.08 2.11 -5.45
CA LEU A 3 6.95 1.06 -6.46
C LEU A 3 5.77 0.11 -6.22
N ALA A 4 5.50 -0.26 -4.96
CA ALA A 4 4.38 -1.14 -4.62
C ALA A 4 3.03 -0.44 -4.87
N ILE A 5 2.96 0.86 -4.57
CA ILE A 5 1.79 1.69 -4.85
C ILE A 5 1.60 1.84 -6.37
N SER A 6 2.65 2.15 -7.13
CA SER A 6 2.59 2.26 -8.58
C SER A 6 2.15 0.95 -9.24
N ALA A 7 2.70 -0.19 -8.81
CA ALA A 7 2.27 -1.50 -9.30
C ALA A 7 0.79 -1.75 -8.98
N PHE A 8 0.33 -1.38 -7.78
CA PHE A 8 -1.08 -1.51 -7.41
C PHE A 8 -1.99 -0.60 -8.23
N ILE A 9 -1.58 0.64 -8.52
CA ILE A 9 -2.32 1.55 -9.42
C ILE A 9 -2.44 0.94 -10.82
N MET A 10 -1.34 0.40 -11.36
CA MET A 10 -1.35 -0.27 -12.68
C MET A 10 -2.25 -1.51 -12.71
N LEU A 11 -2.44 -2.19 -11.57
CA LEU A 11 -3.38 -3.30 -11.47
C LEU A 11 -4.84 -2.85 -11.49
N HIS A 12 -5.14 -1.64 -11.03
CA HIS A 12 -6.49 -1.07 -10.98
C HIS A 12 -6.83 -0.15 -12.17
N SER A 13 -5.88 0.12 -13.07
CA SER A 13 -6.16 0.93 -14.27
C SER A 13 -6.97 0.14 -15.31
N SER A 14 -7.70 0.85 -16.18
CA SER A 14 -8.52 0.27 -17.25
C SER A 14 -7.71 -0.52 -18.27
N GLU A 15 -6.43 -0.19 -18.41
CA GLU A 15 -5.44 -0.87 -19.26
C GLU A 15 -4.66 -1.96 -18.49
N GLY A 16 -5.01 -2.19 -17.23
CA GLY A 16 -4.33 -3.10 -16.32
C GLY A 16 -4.28 -4.54 -16.86
N VAL A 17 -3.20 -5.24 -16.48
CA VAL A 17 -2.85 -6.59 -16.98
C VAL A 17 -3.90 -7.64 -16.60
N LEU A 18 -4.76 -7.37 -15.61
CA LEU A 18 -5.70 -8.33 -15.04
C LEU A 18 -7.15 -7.85 -15.25
N LYS A 19 -7.75 -8.24 -16.37
CA LYS A 19 -9.17 -7.99 -16.72
C LYS A 19 -10.18 -8.85 -15.91
N HIS A 20 -9.74 -9.47 -14.82
CA HIS A 20 -10.60 -10.30 -13.97
C HIS A 20 -11.18 -9.45 -12.83
N ASN A 21 -12.51 -9.42 -12.73
CA ASN A 21 -13.26 -8.69 -11.71
C ASN A 21 -12.89 -9.03 -10.26
N ASP A 22 -12.12 -10.10 -10.00
CA ASP A 22 -11.72 -10.48 -8.65
C ASP A 22 -10.67 -9.54 -8.04
N ILE A 23 -9.89 -8.82 -8.86
CA ILE A 23 -8.84 -7.90 -8.36
C ILE A 23 -9.34 -6.48 -8.12
N THR A 24 -10.49 -6.09 -8.69
CA THR A 24 -11.06 -4.76 -8.42
C THR A 24 -11.43 -4.55 -6.95
N ASP A 25 -11.66 -5.63 -6.19
CA ASP A 25 -11.93 -5.57 -4.74
C ASP A 25 -10.67 -5.70 -3.88
N ALA A 26 -9.50 -5.95 -4.48
CA ALA A 26 -8.26 -6.07 -3.74
C ALA A 26 -7.85 -4.72 -3.13
N THR A 27 -7.44 -4.75 -1.87
CA THR A 27 -6.87 -3.61 -1.15
C THR A 27 -5.39 -3.82 -0.85
N LEU A 28 -4.60 -2.76 -0.86
CA LEU A 28 -3.20 -2.79 -0.46
C LEU A 28 -3.06 -2.30 0.99
N THR A 29 -2.42 -3.08 1.85
CA THR A 29 -2.02 -2.64 3.19
C THR A 29 -0.51 -2.48 3.21
N ILE A 30 -0.05 -1.31 3.63
CA ILE A 30 1.37 -1.00 3.82
C ILE A 30 1.62 -0.91 5.32
N GLU A 31 2.45 -1.81 5.84
CA GLU A 31 2.76 -1.89 7.27
C GLU A 31 4.23 -1.53 7.56
N GLY A 32 4.44 -0.73 8.61
CA GLY A 32 5.76 -0.41 9.15
C GLY A 32 6.55 0.63 8.36
N GLY A 33 7.81 0.84 8.78
CA GLY A 33 8.75 1.76 8.11
C GLY A 33 8.52 3.25 8.37
N PHE A 34 7.51 3.63 9.14
CA PHE A 34 7.25 5.03 9.47
C PHE A 34 7.75 5.39 10.88
N ASP A 35 8.74 6.29 10.95
CA ASP A 35 9.13 6.95 12.19
C ASP A 35 8.83 8.45 12.07
N LYS A 36 7.86 8.93 12.85
CA LYS A 36 7.45 10.34 12.87
C LYS A 36 8.56 11.31 13.27
N ARG A 37 9.65 10.82 13.87
CA ARG A 37 10.80 11.62 14.30
C ARG A 37 11.73 11.92 13.12
N LEU A 38 11.64 11.13 12.05
CA LEU A 38 12.40 11.32 10.82
C LEU A 38 11.54 12.14 9.86
N LYS A 39 11.97 13.38 9.61
CA LYS A 39 11.28 14.30 8.71
C LYS A 39 11.06 13.69 7.32
N GLU A 40 12.07 12.97 6.81
CA GLU A 40 12.01 12.28 5.52
C GLU A 40 10.88 11.23 5.46
N ASN A 41 10.57 10.54 6.56
CA ASN A 41 9.46 9.58 6.59
C ASN A 41 8.10 10.28 6.56
N VAL A 42 8.01 11.47 7.17
CA VAL A 42 6.78 12.29 7.17
C VAL A 42 6.53 12.81 5.76
N GLU A 43 7.53 13.44 5.14
CA GLU A 43 7.42 13.99 3.78
C GLU A 43 7.10 12.88 2.76
N ASN A 44 7.82 11.74 2.83
CA ASN A 44 7.54 10.60 1.96
C ASN A 44 6.13 10.04 2.15
N LEU A 45 5.63 9.94 3.40
CA LEU A 45 4.25 9.48 3.62
C LEU A 45 3.22 10.44 3.02
N GLU A 46 3.44 11.75 3.10
CA GLU A 46 2.56 12.76 2.50
C GLU A 46 2.58 12.66 0.97
N GLU A 47 3.75 12.54 0.36
CA GLU A 47 3.88 12.34 -1.09
C GLU A 47 3.15 11.07 -1.58
N LEU A 48 3.27 9.98 -0.82
CA LEU A 48 2.57 8.74 -1.15
C LEU A 48 1.05 8.88 -1.02
N LYS A 49 0.55 9.58 0.02
CA LYS A 49 -0.89 9.84 0.16
C LYS A 49 -1.41 10.69 -1.00
N ASP A 50 -0.69 11.76 -1.34
CA ASP A 50 -1.02 12.63 -2.48
C ASP A 50 -1.07 11.85 -3.79
N LEU A 51 -0.13 10.94 -4.02
CA LEU A 51 -0.13 10.06 -5.19
C LEU A 51 -1.39 9.19 -5.22
N THR A 52 -1.75 8.55 -4.10
CA THR A 52 -2.94 7.68 -4.05
C THR A 52 -4.25 8.44 -4.22
N GLU A 53 -4.31 9.70 -3.79
CA GLU A 53 -5.48 10.56 -3.97
C GLU A 53 -5.63 11.01 -5.43
N LYS A 54 -4.52 11.45 -6.05
CA LYS A 54 -4.48 11.83 -7.47
C LYS A 54 -4.95 10.69 -8.39
N GLU A 55 -4.54 9.47 -8.06
CA GLU A 55 -4.88 8.25 -8.80
C GLU A 55 -6.23 7.63 -8.37
N ARG A 56 -6.96 8.27 -7.44
CA ARG A 56 -8.28 7.83 -6.95
C ARG A 56 -8.33 6.41 -6.37
N VAL A 57 -7.22 5.96 -5.79
CA VAL A 57 -7.09 4.65 -5.13
C VAL A 57 -6.85 4.76 -3.62
N SER A 58 -6.91 5.97 -3.05
CA SER A 58 -6.71 6.23 -1.63
C SER A 58 -7.65 5.40 -0.74
N ASN A 59 -8.88 5.14 -1.19
CA ASN A 59 -9.85 4.29 -0.49
C ASN A 59 -9.48 2.78 -0.50
N LYS A 60 -8.58 2.34 -1.39
CA LYS A 60 -8.12 0.95 -1.50
C LYS A 60 -6.75 0.71 -0.84
N ILE A 61 -6.11 1.76 -0.33
CA ILE A 61 -4.77 1.68 0.25
C ILE A 61 -4.83 2.07 1.73
N ARG A 62 -4.35 1.18 2.60
CA ARG A 62 -4.29 1.42 4.06
C ARG A 62 -2.85 1.50 4.53
N PHE A 63 -2.48 2.60 5.15
CA PHE A 63 -1.17 2.78 5.80
C PHE A 63 -1.27 2.45 7.29
N ILE A 64 -0.52 1.46 7.74
CA ILE A 64 -0.36 1.10 9.15
C ILE A 64 1.05 1.52 9.58
N LEU A 65 1.13 2.72 10.17
CA LEU A 65 2.39 3.38 10.51
C LEU A 65 3.17 2.66 11.61
N SER A 66 2.46 1.99 12.51
CA SER A 66 3.02 1.12 13.54
C SER A 66 2.12 -0.10 13.67
N CYS A 67 2.68 -1.30 13.61
CA CYS A 67 1.96 -2.53 13.91
C CYS A 67 2.70 -3.31 15.00
N SER A 68 1.95 -3.90 15.91
CA SER A 68 2.46 -4.93 16.82
C SER A 68 2.77 -6.22 16.06
N THR A 69 3.56 -7.11 16.67
CA THR A 69 3.82 -8.45 16.11
C THR A 69 2.53 -9.25 15.89
N ALA A 70 1.55 -9.08 16.77
CA ALA A 70 0.26 -9.76 16.66
C ALA A 70 -0.55 -9.25 15.45
N GLU A 71 -0.61 -7.94 15.24
CA GLU A 71 -1.28 -7.34 14.08
C GLU A 71 -0.62 -7.76 12.76
N ARG A 72 0.72 -7.73 12.70
CA ARG A 72 1.47 -8.23 11.54
C ARG A 72 1.12 -9.68 11.23
N ASN A 73 1.14 -10.55 12.23
CA ASN A 73 0.83 -11.97 12.03
C ASN A 73 -0.62 -12.17 11.57
N ALA A 74 -1.56 -11.37 12.09
CA ALA A 74 -2.94 -11.40 11.63
C ALA A 74 -3.08 -10.94 10.17
N LEU A 75 -2.35 -9.91 9.74
CA LEU A 75 -2.31 -9.45 8.36
C LEU A 75 -1.71 -10.51 7.44
N LEU A 76 -0.58 -11.12 7.83
CA LEU A 76 0.06 -12.21 7.09
C LEU A 76 -0.87 -13.41 6.92
N SER A 77 -1.69 -13.74 7.92
CA SER A 77 -2.62 -14.86 7.84
C SER A 77 -3.81 -14.62 6.89
N LYS A 78 -4.09 -13.35 6.56
CA LYS A 78 -5.24 -12.93 5.75
C LYS A 78 -4.86 -12.34 4.39
N CYS A 79 -3.58 -12.09 4.14
CA CYS A 79 -3.15 -11.48 2.89
C CYS A 79 -3.16 -12.48 1.74
N LEU A 80 -3.59 -12.03 0.56
CA LEU A 80 -3.49 -12.79 -0.69
C LEU A 80 -2.03 -12.87 -1.18
N CYS A 81 -1.23 -11.85 -0.87
CA CYS A 81 0.17 -11.76 -1.24
C CYS A 81 0.91 -10.84 -0.25
N HIS A 82 2.17 -11.17 0.05
CA HIS A 82 3.07 -10.32 0.83
C HIS A 82 4.16 -9.75 -0.07
N LEU A 83 4.28 -8.41 -0.10
CA LEU A 83 5.32 -7.71 -0.85
C LEU A 83 6.35 -7.12 0.11
N HIS A 84 7.58 -7.62 0.05
CA HIS A 84 8.70 -7.04 0.77
C HIS A 84 9.55 -6.21 -0.20
N THR A 85 9.27 -4.91 -0.30
CA THR A 85 10.14 -3.99 -1.04
C THR A 85 11.25 -3.52 -0.11
N LYS A 86 12.51 -3.78 -0.47
CA LYS A 86 13.62 -3.07 0.17
C LYS A 86 13.53 -1.59 -0.24
N GLY A 87 13.62 -0.70 0.76
CA GLY A 87 13.83 0.73 0.56
C GLY A 87 15.27 0.99 0.19
#